data_AF-A0A5Y0QGB5-F1
#
_entry.id   AF-A0A5Y0QGB5-F1
#
_cell.length_a   1.000
_cell.length_b   1.000
_cell.length_c   1.000
_cell.angle_alpha   90.00
_cell.angle_beta   90.00
_cell.angle_gamma   90.00
#
_symmetry.space_group_name_H-M   'P 1'
#
loop_
_entity.id
_entity.type
_entity.pdbx_description
1 polymer ?
#
loop_
_entity_poly.entity_id
_entity_poly.type
_entity_poly.pdbx_seq_one_letter_code
_entity_poly.pdbx_strand_id
1 'polypeptide(L)'
;MLAALLHARKVLSLQPECVRFDVYRTAAVLEKNQGSQRANAFLISFCKRALPRLELVAKKYECAGINSNVSAAVFGSHFDTELMQYLASRMVNMVARYNRLPDMSRADIDLLAADIANFIRAELADIDDTGFSELKTLYTWYMRAGFISLQFNVTPPHWERVTKKYVGEDEIAPAIARMFNDVWWRGRLRRIAAAWREHLQITVG
;
A
#
# COMPACT_ATOMS: atom_id res chain seq x y z
N MET A 1 5.87 -5.26 36.21
CA MET A 1 6.84 -4.58 35.32
C MET A 1 7.21 -5.45 34.11
N LEU A 2 7.51 -6.74 34.28
CA LEU A 2 7.82 -7.68 33.19
C LEU A 2 6.71 -7.83 32.14
N ALA A 3 5.44 -7.97 32.54
CA ALA A 3 4.32 -8.10 31.59
C ALA A 3 4.14 -6.87 30.67
N ALA A 4 4.28 -5.66 31.21
CA ALA A 4 4.19 -4.42 30.44
C ALA A 4 5.34 -4.28 29.44
N LEU A 5 6.54 -4.74 29.81
CA LEU A 5 7.70 -4.76 28.92
C LEU A 5 7.55 -5.79 27.79
N LEU A 6 7.08 -7.00 28.11
CA LEU A 6 6.80 -8.03 27.10
C LEU A 6 5.76 -7.54 26.10
N HIS A 7 4.70 -6.90 26.58
CA HIS A 7 3.69 -6.28 25.72
C HIS A 7 4.29 -5.17 24.84
N ALA A 8 5.08 -4.25 25.42
CA ALA A 8 5.75 -3.19 24.66
C ALA A 8 6.65 -3.73 23.54
N ARG A 9 7.44 -4.78 23.82
CA ARG A 9 8.29 -5.44 22.82
C ARG A 9 7.47 -6.14 21.73
N LYS A 10 6.41 -6.85 22.10
CA LYS A 10 5.51 -7.51 21.13
C LYS A 10 4.92 -6.49 20.18
N VAL A 11 4.39 -5.39 20.70
CA VAL A 11 3.77 -4.36 19.85
C VAL A 11 4.80 -3.65 18.99
N LEU A 12 5.98 -3.32 19.52
CA LEU A 12 7.07 -2.74 18.72
C LEU A 12 7.50 -3.68 17.59
N SER A 13 7.47 -5.00 17.78
CA SER A 13 7.84 -5.95 16.72
C SER A 13 6.92 -5.91 15.49
N LEU A 14 5.69 -5.41 15.65
CA LEU A 14 4.71 -5.24 14.57
C LEU A 14 4.87 -3.89 13.83
N GLN A 15 5.65 -2.97 14.37
CA GLN A 15 5.90 -1.67 13.75
C GLN A 15 6.94 -1.77 12.62
N PRO A 16 6.93 -0.82 11.66
CA PRO A 16 7.95 -0.74 10.62
C PRO A 16 9.37 -0.70 11.18
N GLU A 17 10.31 -1.28 10.45
CA GLU A 17 11.72 -1.33 10.83
C GLU A 17 12.30 0.07 11.05
N CYS A 18 11.90 1.06 10.24
CA CYS A 18 12.33 2.45 10.40
C CYS A 18 11.99 3.02 11.79
N VAL A 19 10.84 2.65 12.37
CA VAL A 19 10.43 3.07 13.72
C VAL A 19 11.17 2.25 14.78
N ARG A 20 11.22 0.93 14.59
CA ARG A 20 11.88 0.01 15.53
C ARG A 20 13.34 0.37 15.72
N PHE A 21 14.07 0.64 14.64
CA PHE A 21 15.49 0.95 14.67
C PHE A 21 15.78 2.17 15.54
N ASP A 22 15.05 3.28 15.34
CA ASP A 22 15.24 4.51 16.11
C ASP A 22 14.91 4.32 17.61
N VAL A 23 13.84 3.59 17.91
CA VAL A 23 13.42 3.29 19.29
C VAL A 23 14.42 2.40 20.01
N TYR A 24 14.88 1.32 19.37
CA TYR A 24 15.85 0.41 19.96
C TYR A 24 17.23 1.06 20.10
N ARG A 25 17.66 1.89 19.14
CA ARG A 25 18.90 2.69 19.27
C ARG A 25 18.84 3.59 20.51
N THR A 26 17.72 4.28 20.71
CA THR A 26 17.53 5.16 21.89
C THR A 26 17.52 4.35 23.18
N ALA A 27 16.85 3.20 23.20
CA ALA A 27 16.82 2.31 24.36
C ALA A 27 18.22 1.77 24.71
N ALA A 28 19.04 1.40 23.71
CA ALA A 28 20.40 0.89 23.92
C ALA A 28 21.35 1.97 24.49
N VAL A 29 21.23 3.22 24.02
CA VAL A 29 21.99 4.36 24.59
C VAL A 29 21.60 4.60 26.05
N LEU A 30 20.30 4.54 26.37
CA LEU A 30 19.82 4.68 27.75
C LEU A 30 20.29 3.53 28.63
N GLU A 31 20.31 2.31 28.13
CA GLU A 31 20.80 1.14 28.87
C GLU A 31 22.28 1.30 29.21
N LYS A 32 23.11 1.71 28.25
CA LYS A 32 24.55 1.93 28.46
C LYS A 32 24.84 3.03 29.48
N ASN A 33 24.06 4.11 29.46
CA ASN A 33 24.34 5.30 30.27
C ASN A 33 23.64 5.30 31.64
N GLN A 34 22.47 4.66 31.76
CA GLN A 34 21.55 4.82 32.90
C GLN A 34 20.99 3.47 33.40
N GLY A 35 21.47 2.35 32.85
CA GLY A 35 21.09 1.01 33.24
C GLY A 35 19.77 0.52 32.61
N SER A 36 19.58 -0.81 32.64
CA SER A 36 18.47 -1.49 31.96
C SER A 36 17.08 -1.07 32.49
N GLN A 37 16.97 -0.65 33.76
CA GLN A 37 15.69 -0.19 34.31
C GLN A 37 15.17 1.05 33.58
N ARG A 38 16.06 2.01 33.25
CA ARG A 38 15.68 3.25 32.56
C ARG A 38 15.31 3.00 31.11
N ALA A 39 16.04 2.11 30.42
CA ALA A 39 15.71 1.67 29.07
C ALA A 39 14.34 0.98 29.01
N ASN A 40 14.06 0.10 29.98
CA ASN A 40 12.77 -0.59 30.08
C ASN A 40 11.61 0.37 30.36
N ALA A 41 11.81 1.36 31.25
CA ALA A 41 10.82 2.40 31.51
C ALA A 41 10.57 3.27 30.27
N PHE A 42 11.62 3.61 29.51
CA PHE A 42 11.51 4.33 28.24
C PHE A 42 10.61 3.56 27.25
N LEU A 43 10.90 2.29 26.98
CA LEU A 43 10.12 1.46 26.05
C LEU A 43 8.63 1.41 26.43
N ILE A 44 8.32 1.22 27.71
CA ILE A 44 6.93 1.21 28.19
C ILE A 44 6.28 2.58 27.98
N SER A 45 6.97 3.67 28.31
CA SER A 45 6.46 5.04 28.14
C SER A 45 6.28 5.44 26.68
N PHE A 46 7.15 4.94 25.81
CA PHE A 46 7.10 5.17 24.37
C PHE A 46 5.88 4.47 23.79
N CYS A 47 5.71 3.17 24.06
CA CYS A 47 4.53 2.43 23.63
C CYS A 47 3.22 3.04 24.13
N LYS A 48 3.18 3.59 25.35
CA LYS A 48 1.96 4.26 25.84
C LYS A 48 1.61 5.56 25.10
N ARG A 49 2.60 6.30 24.59
CA ARG A 49 2.41 7.65 24.03
C ARG A 49 2.39 7.66 22.49
N ALA A 50 3.36 6.98 21.88
CA ALA A 50 3.57 7.00 20.44
C ALA A 50 2.71 5.96 19.71
N LEU A 51 2.42 4.81 20.33
CA LEU A 51 1.69 3.73 19.66
C LEU A 51 0.33 4.14 19.10
N PRO A 52 -0.56 4.83 19.83
CA PRO A 52 -1.87 5.19 19.27
C PRO A 52 -1.75 6.09 18.05
N ARG A 53 -0.71 6.94 18.02
CA ARG A 53 -0.44 7.83 16.90
C ARG A 53 0.17 7.07 15.71
N LEU A 54 1.06 6.10 15.98
CA LEU A 54 1.62 5.23 14.95
C LEU A 54 0.53 4.39 14.28
N GLU A 55 -0.42 3.87 15.05
CA GLU A 55 -1.57 3.13 14.53
C GLU A 55 -2.48 4.03 13.66
N LEU A 56 -2.69 5.29 14.05
CA LEU A 56 -3.43 6.25 13.21
C LEU A 56 -2.71 6.54 11.88
N VAL A 57 -1.38 6.67 11.90
CA VAL A 57 -0.59 6.83 10.68
C VAL A 57 -0.65 5.57 9.83
N ALA A 58 -0.47 4.38 10.43
CA ALA A 58 -0.58 3.11 9.72
C ALA A 58 -1.95 2.97 9.03
N LYS A 59 -3.04 3.22 9.76
CA LYS A 59 -4.42 3.16 9.25
C LYS A 59 -4.69 4.12 8.08
N LYS A 60 -3.99 5.27 8.03
CA LYS A 60 -4.12 6.24 6.93
C LYS A 60 -3.54 5.71 5.62
N TYR A 61 -2.50 4.88 5.69
CA TYR A 61 -1.76 4.42 4.50
C TYR A 61 -2.03 2.97 4.15
N GLU A 62 -2.31 2.12 5.14
CA GLU A 62 -2.42 0.69 4.96
C GLU A 62 -3.56 0.32 4.00
N CYS A 63 -3.31 -0.74 3.26
CA CYS A 63 -4.31 -1.41 2.45
C CYS A 63 -4.78 -2.64 3.22
N ALA A 64 -5.98 -2.53 3.81
CA ALA A 64 -6.59 -3.61 4.57
C ALA A 64 -7.24 -4.65 3.63
N GLY A 65 -6.46 -5.65 3.22
CA GLY A 65 -6.93 -6.72 2.34
C GLY A 65 -7.29 -6.23 0.94
N ILE A 66 -8.06 -7.04 0.22
CA ILE A 66 -8.55 -6.73 -1.13
C ILE A 66 -9.87 -5.97 -1.02
N ASN A 67 -9.95 -4.80 -1.66
CA ASN A 67 -11.14 -3.97 -1.73
C ASN A 67 -12.26 -4.71 -2.46
N SER A 68 -13.50 -4.57 -1.99
CA SER A 68 -14.69 -5.20 -2.60
C SER A 68 -14.85 -4.87 -4.09
N ASN A 69 -14.49 -3.65 -4.52
CA ASN A 69 -14.56 -3.25 -5.92
C ASN A 69 -13.55 -4.03 -6.78
N VAL A 70 -12.35 -4.27 -6.27
CA VAL A 70 -11.35 -5.12 -6.93
C VAL A 70 -11.82 -6.57 -6.90
N SER A 71 -12.35 -7.03 -5.77
CA SER A 71 -12.86 -8.40 -5.64
C SER A 71 -13.95 -8.72 -6.65
N ALA A 72 -14.90 -7.80 -6.83
CA ALA A 72 -16.00 -7.95 -7.77
C ALA A 72 -15.53 -7.79 -9.22
N ALA A 73 -14.73 -6.76 -9.51
CA ALA A 73 -14.29 -6.48 -10.87
C ALA A 73 -13.28 -7.52 -11.37
N VAL A 74 -12.23 -7.81 -10.60
CA VAL A 74 -11.09 -8.65 -11.00
C VAL A 74 -11.40 -10.13 -10.85
N PHE A 75 -11.93 -10.55 -9.69
CA PHE A 75 -12.10 -11.97 -9.38
C PHE A 75 -13.53 -12.46 -9.60
N GLY A 76 -14.46 -11.61 -10.07
CA GLY A 76 -15.87 -11.97 -10.23
C GLY A 76 -16.54 -12.40 -8.91
N SER A 77 -15.93 -12.09 -7.76
CA SER A 77 -16.28 -12.64 -6.44
C SER A 77 -16.15 -14.17 -6.29
N HIS A 78 -15.44 -14.84 -7.20
CA HIS A 78 -15.21 -16.30 -7.18
C HIS A 78 -13.71 -16.62 -7.11
N PHE A 79 -13.34 -17.57 -6.24
CA PHE A 79 -11.96 -18.04 -6.06
C PHE A 79 -11.84 -19.54 -6.36
N ASP A 80 -12.76 -20.04 -7.18
CA ASP A 80 -12.99 -21.47 -7.32
C ASP A 80 -12.08 -22.11 -8.39
N THR A 81 -11.45 -21.31 -9.24
CA THR A 81 -10.51 -21.76 -10.28
C THR A 81 -9.05 -21.52 -9.87
N GLU A 82 -8.14 -22.38 -10.33
CA GLU A 82 -6.70 -22.25 -10.07
C GLU A 82 -6.14 -20.90 -10.53
N LEU A 83 -6.62 -20.41 -11.69
CA LEU A 83 -6.24 -19.10 -12.21
C LEU A 83 -6.64 -17.96 -11.26
N MET A 84 -7.87 -17.98 -10.73
CA MET A 84 -8.36 -16.92 -9.84
C MET A 84 -7.64 -16.96 -8.49
N GLN A 85 -7.32 -18.16 -7.99
CA GLN A 85 -6.50 -18.32 -6.78
C GLN A 85 -5.08 -17.78 -6.98
N TYR A 86 -4.48 -18.02 -8.15
CA TYR A 86 -3.17 -17.48 -8.51
C TYR A 86 -3.19 -15.95 -8.58
N LEU A 87 -4.17 -15.36 -9.28
CA LEU A 87 -4.31 -13.91 -9.41
C LEU A 87 -4.58 -13.24 -8.05
N ALA A 88 -5.44 -13.85 -7.22
CA ALA A 88 -5.69 -13.40 -5.85
C ALA A 88 -4.42 -13.44 -5.00
N SER A 89 -3.64 -14.52 -5.09
CA SER A 89 -2.35 -14.65 -4.40
C SER A 89 -1.35 -13.58 -4.82
N ARG A 90 -1.29 -13.25 -6.13
CA ARG A 90 -0.48 -12.13 -6.63
C ARG A 90 -0.93 -10.79 -6.06
N MET A 91 -2.24 -10.52 -6.04
CA MET A 91 -2.80 -9.30 -5.45
C MET A 91 -2.46 -9.19 -3.97
N VAL A 92 -2.65 -10.26 -3.19
CA VAL A 92 -2.31 -10.32 -1.76
C VAL A 92 -0.81 -10.04 -1.56
N ASN A 93 0.06 -10.62 -2.38
CA ASN A 93 1.48 -10.37 -2.31
C ASN A 93 1.85 -8.90 -2.59
N MET A 94 1.23 -8.28 -3.59
CA MET A 94 1.44 -6.85 -3.88
C MET A 94 0.92 -5.96 -2.75
N VAL A 95 -0.25 -6.25 -2.17
CA VAL A 95 -0.80 -5.52 -1.00
C VAL A 95 0.12 -5.66 0.21
N ALA A 96 0.64 -6.87 0.47
CA ALA A 96 1.58 -7.09 1.56
C ALA A 96 2.89 -6.30 1.38
N ARG A 97 3.41 -6.22 0.15
CA ARG A 97 4.58 -5.39 -0.16
C ARG A 97 4.27 -3.90 -0.06
N TYR A 98 3.11 -3.46 -0.54
CA TYR A 98 2.66 -2.08 -0.40
C TYR A 98 2.62 -1.64 1.07
N ASN A 99 2.13 -2.49 1.98
CA ASN A 99 2.12 -2.20 3.42
C ASN A 99 3.52 -2.14 4.06
N ARG A 100 4.57 -2.50 3.31
CA ARG A 100 5.99 -2.40 3.72
C ARG A 100 6.72 -1.24 3.03
N LEU A 101 6.04 -0.39 2.26
CA LEU A 101 6.62 0.79 1.61
C LEU A 101 7.54 1.65 2.50
N PRO A 102 7.28 1.90 3.80
CA PRO A 102 8.19 2.70 4.62
C PRO A 102 9.58 2.06 4.77
N ASP A 103 9.66 0.73 4.76
CA ASP A 103 10.91 -0.02 4.95
C ASP A 103 11.56 -0.45 3.64
N MET A 104 10.86 -0.34 2.50
CA MET A 104 11.36 -0.77 1.20
C MET A 104 12.46 0.14 0.65
N SER A 105 13.47 -0.48 0.01
CA SER A 105 14.48 0.22 -0.77
C SER A 105 13.87 0.82 -2.05
N ARG A 106 14.59 1.75 -2.69
CA ARG A 106 14.13 2.31 -3.99
C ARG A 106 13.99 1.23 -5.06
N ALA A 107 14.87 0.23 -5.08
CA ALA A 107 14.81 -0.88 -6.03
C ALA A 107 13.58 -1.76 -5.78
N ASP A 108 13.26 -2.05 -4.52
CA ASP A 108 12.08 -2.86 -4.19
C ASP A 108 10.78 -2.12 -4.55
N ILE A 109 10.74 -0.80 -4.36
CA ILE A 109 9.60 0.03 -4.77
C ILE A 109 9.44 -0.04 -6.30
N ASP A 110 10.54 -0.04 -7.05
CA ASP A 110 10.52 -0.14 -8.50
C ASP A 110 10.03 -1.51 -8.98
N LEU A 111 10.42 -2.59 -8.30
CA LEU A 111 9.88 -3.93 -8.55
C LEU A 111 8.38 -4.01 -8.28
N LEU A 112 7.90 -3.44 -7.16
CA LEU A 112 6.47 -3.38 -6.85
C LEU A 112 5.71 -2.55 -7.90
N ALA A 113 6.26 -1.43 -8.35
CA ALA A 113 5.67 -0.61 -9.40
C ALA A 113 5.52 -1.40 -10.72
N ALA A 114 6.57 -2.14 -11.10
CA ALA A 114 6.52 -2.99 -12.29
C ALA A 114 5.48 -4.11 -12.16
N ASP A 115 5.40 -4.75 -10.99
CA ASP A 115 4.43 -5.82 -10.74
C ASP A 115 2.98 -5.32 -10.82
N ILE A 116 2.68 -4.15 -10.23
CA ILE A 116 1.34 -3.55 -10.32
C ILE A 116 1.00 -3.19 -11.76
N ALA A 117 1.93 -2.56 -12.49
CA ALA A 117 1.73 -2.21 -13.88
C ALA A 117 1.50 -3.44 -14.78
N ASN A 118 2.28 -4.51 -14.56
CA ASN A 118 2.14 -5.77 -15.29
C ASN A 118 0.85 -6.50 -14.92
N PHE A 119 0.43 -6.43 -13.66
CA PHE A 119 -0.85 -6.99 -13.22
C PHE A 119 -2.00 -6.29 -13.93
N ILE A 120 -2.03 -4.94 -13.93
CA ILE A 120 -3.05 -4.18 -14.66
C ILE A 120 -3.02 -4.53 -16.15
N ARG A 121 -1.85 -4.61 -16.78
CA ARG A 121 -1.75 -4.97 -18.20
C ARG A 121 -2.35 -6.36 -18.50
N ALA A 122 -2.03 -7.35 -17.68
CA ALA A 122 -2.56 -8.70 -17.84
C ALA A 122 -4.08 -8.72 -17.66
N GLU A 123 -4.60 -8.03 -16.65
CA GLU A 123 -6.04 -7.90 -16.40
C GLU A 123 -6.79 -7.23 -17.55
N LEU A 124 -6.20 -6.21 -18.19
CA LEU A 124 -6.82 -5.54 -19.33
C LEU A 124 -6.83 -6.41 -20.59
N ALA A 125 -5.80 -7.24 -20.77
CA ALA A 125 -5.69 -8.14 -21.92
C ALA A 125 -6.68 -9.32 -21.87
N ASP A 126 -7.17 -9.68 -20.68
CA ASP A 126 -8.12 -10.78 -20.47
C ASP A 126 -9.60 -10.34 -20.55
N ILE A 127 -9.86 -9.03 -20.69
CA ILE A 127 -11.23 -8.52 -20.84
C ILE A 127 -11.77 -8.91 -22.21
N ASP A 128 -12.81 -9.74 -22.22
CA ASP A 128 -13.63 -9.97 -23.42
C ASP A 128 -14.41 -8.69 -23.76
N ASP A 129 -13.99 -8.03 -24.83
CA ASP A 129 -14.60 -6.81 -25.37
C ASP A 129 -15.42 -7.09 -26.64
N THR A 130 -15.73 -8.36 -26.92
CA THR A 130 -16.49 -8.75 -28.10
C THR A 130 -17.84 -8.04 -28.13
N GLY A 131 -18.08 -7.27 -29.21
CA GLY A 131 -19.33 -6.52 -29.40
C GLY A 131 -19.44 -5.22 -28.60
N PHE A 132 -18.36 -4.77 -27.94
CA PHE A 132 -18.34 -3.45 -27.32
C PHE A 132 -18.03 -2.36 -28.36
N SER A 133 -18.60 -1.16 -28.18
CA SER A 133 -18.10 0.03 -28.88
C SER A 133 -16.75 0.44 -28.30
N GLU A 134 -15.93 1.15 -29.08
CA GLU A 134 -14.61 1.64 -28.66
C GLU A 134 -14.66 2.38 -27.31
N LEU A 135 -15.58 3.35 -27.18
CA LEU A 135 -15.81 4.05 -25.91
C LEU A 135 -16.17 3.11 -24.75
N LYS A 136 -16.96 2.07 -24.98
CA LYS A 136 -17.34 1.09 -23.94
C LYS A 136 -16.16 0.22 -23.54
N THR A 137 -15.31 -0.18 -24.48
CA THR A 137 -14.05 -0.90 -24.21
C THR A 137 -13.12 -0.03 -23.37
N LEU A 138 -12.86 1.21 -23.81
CA LEU A 138 -12.02 2.17 -23.09
C LEU A 138 -12.55 2.45 -21.67
N TYR A 139 -13.86 2.65 -21.51
CA TYR A 139 -14.45 2.85 -20.19
C TYR A 139 -14.27 1.62 -19.28
N THR A 140 -14.51 0.41 -19.81
CA THR A 140 -14.33 -0.84 -19.07
C THR A 140 -12.88 -1.00 -18.59
N TRP A 141 -11.93 -0.77 -19.48
CA TRP A 141 -10.51 -0.82 -19.18
C TRP A 141 -10.11 0.22 -18.13
N TYR A 142 -10.59 1.45 -18.27
CA TYR A 142 -10.35 2.52 -17.32
C TYR A 142 -10.86 2.16 -15.93
N MET A 143 -12.10 1.67 -15.81
CA MET A 143 -12.68 1.31 -14.52
C MET A 143 -11.92 0.15 -13.87
N ARG A 144 -11.53 -0.88 -14.64
CA ARG A 144 -10.73 -2.00 -14.15
C ARG A 144 -9.38 -1.54 -13.60
N ALA A 145 -8.61 -0.82 -14.41
CA ALA A 145 -7.32 -0.27 -14.00
C ALA A 145 -7.46 0.74 -12.83
N GLY A 146 -8.58 1.47 -12.81
CA GLY A 146 -8.91 2.44 -11.77
C GLY A 146 -9.15 1.77 -10.42
N PHE A 147 -9.93 0.69 -10.37
CA PHE A 147 -10.15 -0.06 -9.12
C PHE A 147 -8.86 -0.68 -8.58
N ILE A 148 -8.02 -1.26 -9.44
CA ILE A 148 -6.71 -1.77 -9.04
C ILE A 148 -5.83 -0.62 -8.54
N SER A 149 -5.89 0.56 -9.14
CA SER A 149 -5.10 1.70 -8.66
C SER A 149 -5.53 2.17 -7.26
N LEU A 150 -6.85 2.22 -7.02
CA LEU A 150 -7.43 2.58 -5.73
C LEU A 150 -7.12 1.56 -4.63
N GLN A 151 -6.90 0.28 -4.97
CA GLN A 151 -6.41 -0.73 -4.04
C GLN A 151 -5.11 -0.31 -3.35
N PHE A 152 -4.27 0.44 -4.04
CA PHE A 152 -2.98 0.93 -3.55
C PHE A 152 -3.03 2.40 -3.13
N ASN A 153 -4.22 2.92 -2.80
CA ASN A 153 -4.44 4.32 -2.42
C ASN A 153 -3.92 5.33 -3.47
N VAL A 154 -3.84 4.92 -4.75
CA VAL A 154 -3.47 5.79 -5.87
C VAL A 154 -4.73 6.18 -6.64
N THR A 155 -5.05 7.46 -6.62
CA THR A 155 -6.18 7.99 -7.41
C THR A 155 -5.87 7.93 -8.91
N PRO A 156 -6.75 7.28 -9.71
CA PRO A 156 -6.61 7.22 -11.16
C PRO A 156 -6.59 8.61 -11.81
N PRO A 157 -5.90 8.81 -12.94
CA PRO A 157 -5.95 10.07 -13.68
C PRO A 157 -7.39 10.36 -14.11
N HIS A 158 -7.89 11.57 -13.86
CA HIS A 158 -9.26 12.00 -14.21
C HIS A 158 -10.40 11.25 -13.50
N TRP A 159 -10.14 10.57 -12.37
CA TRP A 159 -11.13 9.76 -11.65
C TRP A 159 -12.49 10.43 -11.44
N GLU A 160 -12.52 11.65 -10.90
CA GLU A 160 -13.78 12.36 -10.65
C GLU A 160 -14.54 12.71 -11.93
N ARG A 161 -13.84 13.01 -13.02
CA ARG A 161 -14.48 13.32 -14.30
C ARG A 161 -15.05 12.06 -14.92
N VAL A 162 -14.29 10.96 -14.98
CA VAL A 162 -14.75 9.70 -15.58
C VAL A 162 -15.89 9.06 -14.78
N THR A 163 -15.93 9.25 -13.46
CA THR A 163 -17.00 8.71 -12.61
C THR A 163 -18.25 9.58 -12.52
N LYS A 164 -18.16 10.90 -12.72
CA LYS A 164 -19.29 11.84 -12.51
C LYS A 164 -19.75 12.59 -13.76
N LYS A 165 -18.98 12.59 -14.85
CA LYS A 165 -19.24 13.37 -16.07
C LYS A 165 -18.97 12.52 -17.32
N TYR A 166 -19.42 13.02 -18.47
CA TYR A 166 -19.03 12.47 -19.76
C TYR A 166 -17.55 12.78 -20.04
N VAL A 167 -16.82 11.78 -20.52
CA VAL A 167 -15.41 11.88 -20.89
C VAL A 167 -15.23 11.31 -22.29
N GLY A 168 -14.48 12.02 -23.12
CA GLY A 168 -14.13 11.58 -24.47
C GLY A 168 -13.00 10.55 -24.48
N GLU A 169 -12.86 9.86 -25.60
CA GLU A 169 -11.84 8.82 -25.82
C GLU A 169 -10.41 9.39 -25.72
N ASP A 170 -10.24 10.64 -26.14
CA ASP A 170 -9.01 11.43 -26.11
C ASP A 170 -8.45 11.65 -24.70
N GLU A 171 -9.31 11.65 -23.69
CA GLU A 171 -8.91 11.77 -22.28
C GLU A 171 -8.74 10.40 -21.59
N ILE A 172 -9.51 9.38 -22.00
CA ILE A 172 -9.50 8.05 -21.35
C ILE A 172 -8.26 7.25 -21.74
N ALA A 173 -7.91 7.18 -23.03
CA ALA A 173 -6.80 6.35 -23.48
C ALA A 173 -5.45 6.73 -22.83
N PRO A 174 -5.06 8.02 -22.73
CA PRO A 174 -3.85 8.41 -22.01
C PRO A 174 -3.90 8.11 -20.51
N ALA A 175 -5.08 8.14 -19.90
CA ALA A 175 -5.25 7.81 -18.49
C ALA A 175 -5.03 6.32 -18.22
N ILE A 176 -5.57 5.45 -19.08
CA ILE A 176 -5.31 4.00 -19.04
C ILE A 176 -3.82 3.72 -19.24
N ALA A 177 -3.20 4.35 -20.24
CA ALA A 177 -1.78 4.18 -20.55
C ALA A 177 -0.87 4.47 -19.35
N ARG A 178 -1.22 5.46 -18.52
CA ARG A 178 -0.50 5.74 -17.27
C ARG A 178 -0.65 4.63 -16.23
N MET A 179 -1.84 4.04 -16.10
CA MET A 179 -2.11 3.03 -15.06
C MET A 179 -1.41 1.69 -15.30
N PHE A 180 -1.05 1.32 -16.54
CA PHE A 180 -0.19 0.17 -16.81
C PHE A 180 1.28 0.54 -17.11
N ASN A 181 1.68 1.79 -16.83
CA ASN A 181 3.05 2.26 -16.97
C ASN A 181 3.80 2.22 -15.63
N ASP A 182 4.92 1.49 -15.60
CA ASP A 182 5.73 1.29 -14.40
C ASP A 182 6.41 2.59 -13.92
N VAL A 183 6.86 3.48 -14.83
CA VAL A 183 7.44 4.79 -14.50
C VAL A 183 6.43 5.64 -13.71
N TRP A 184 5.17 5.61 -14.13
CA TRP A 184 4.10 6.35 -13.45
C TRP A 184 3.90 5.83 -12.02
N TRP A 185 3.86 4.50 -11.85
CA TRP A 185 3.76 3.86 -10.53
C TRP A 185 4.96 4.16 -9.63
N ARG A 186 6.19 4.10 -10.16
CA ARG A 186 7.41 4.45 -9.41
C ARG A 186 7.32 5.83 -8.76
N GLY A 187 6.90 6.83 -9.53
CA GLY A 187 6.76 8.20 -9.01
C GLY A 187 5.67 8.35 -7.94
N ARG A 188 4.60 7.53 -7.97
CA ARG A 188 3.53 7.55 -6.97
C ARG A 188 3.93 6.83 -5.70
N LEU A 189 4.41 5.60 -5.81
CA LEU A 189 4.80 4.77 -4.66
C LEU A 189 5.96 5.41 -3.88
N ARG A 190 6.93 6.01 -4.56
CA ARG A 190 8.03 6.73 -3.89
C ARG A 190 7.55 7.92 -3.07
N ARG A 191 6.57 8.68 -3.57
CA ARG A 191 5.97 9.81 -2.84
C ARG A 191 5.18 9.34 -1.63
N ILE A 192 4.39 8.26 -1.79
CA ILE A 192 3.66 7.64 -0.69
C ILE A 192 4.65 7.15 0.38
N ALA A 193 5.68 6.40 -0.01
CA ALA A 193 6.70 5.91 0.91
C ALA A 193 7.41 7.04 1.65
N ALA A 194 7.77 8.14 0.96
CA ALA A 194 8.39 9.31 1.57
C ALA A 194 7.46 9.98 2.59
N ALA A 195 6.22 10.30 2.21
CA ALA A 195 5.24 10.92 3.10
C ALA A 195 4.90 10.02 4.29
N TRP A 196 4.83 8.70 4.08
CA TRP A 196 4.58 7.75 5.15
C TRP A 196 5.75 7.72 6.14
N ARG A 197 7.00 7.62 5.68
CA ARG A 197 8.18 7.70 6.57
C ARG A 197 8.22 9.01 7.34
N GLU A 198 7.94 10.13 6.68
CA GLU A 198 7.90 11.45 7.32
C GLU A 198 6.85 11.50 8.46
N HIS A 199 5.62 11.04 8.20
CA HIS A 199 4.59 10.99 9.23
C HIS A 199 4.93 10.04 10.39
N LEU A 200 5.61 8.92 10.10
CA LEU A 200 6.12 8.04 11.14
C LEU A 200 7.19 8.74 11.99
N GLN A 201 8.15 9.43 11.37
CA GLN A 201 9.20 10.14 12.11
C GLN A 201 8.66 11.28 12.97
N ILE A 202 7.71 12.07 12.46
CA ILE A 202 7.02 13.12 13.25
C ILE A 202 6.31 12.52 14.47
N THR A 203 5.85 11.28 14.37
CA THR A 203 5.13 10.60 15.45
C THR A 203 6.07 10.04 16.53
N VAL A 204 7.30 9.68 16.14
CA VAL A 204 8.30 9.05 17.01
C VAL A 204 9.18 10.08 17.71
N GLY A 205 9.47 11.20 17.05
CA GLY A 205 10.19 12.36 17.61
C GLY A 205 9.34 13.15 18.60
#